data_AF-A0A2D4MR40-F1
#
_entry.id   AF-A0A2D4MR40-F1
#
_cell.length_a   1.000
_cell.length_b   1.000
_cell.length_c   1.000
_cell.angle_alpha   90.00
_cell.angle_beta   90.00
_cell.angle_gamma   90.00
#
_symmetry.space_group_name_H-M   'P 1'
#
loop_
_entity.id
_entity.type
_entity.pdbx_description
1 polymer ?
#
loop_
_entity_poly.entity_id
_entity_poly.type
_entity_poly.pdbx_seq_one_letter_code
_entity_poly.pdbx_strand_id
1 'polypeptide(L)'
;YINCSYLCCILCCSSKTTLNSVFITDDYSRVKLSLLDGQPHSDYINANFVPGYNSPQEFIATQGPLKKTLDDFWRLVWEQNICTIVMLTVGMENGRVLCEYYWPTDISHVSSGEISIHLLAQNFADEWTTREFKLQHKGLNMERRLSHLH
;
A
#
# COMPACT_ATOMS: atom_id res chain seq x y z
N TYR A 1 -1.97 -12.81 -20.54
CA TYR A 1 -1.27 -11.59 -20.13
C TYR A 1 -2.16 -10.86 -19.11
N ILE A 2 -1.92 -11.08 -17.82
CA ILE A 2 -2.62 -10.33 -16.77
C ILE A 2 -1.82 -9.04 -16.60
N ASN A 3 -2.41 -7.90 -16.99
CA ASN A 3 -1.85 -6.56 -16.78
C ASN A 3 -1.81 -6.27 -15.26
N CYS A 4 -0.77 -6.73 -14.57
CA CYS A 4 -0.49 -6.35 -13.17
C CYS A 4 0.36 -5.08 -13.17
N SER A 5 -0.08 -4.05 -12.43
CA SER A 5 0.74 -2.89 -12.10
C SER A 5 1.66 -3.27 -10.92
N TYR A 6 2.94 -2.91 -10.97
CA TYR A 6 3.91 -3.20 -9.92
C TYR A 6 3.88 -2.07 -8.87
N LEU A 7 3.49 -2.30 -7.62
CA LEU A 7 3.71 -1.31 -6.55
C LEU A 7 5.13 -1.50 -6.00
N CYS A 8 6.09 -0.73 -6.49
CA CYS A 8 7.32 -0.49 -5.72
C CYS A 8 7.09 0.67 -4.77
N CYS A 9 7.12 0.29 -3.50
CA CYS A 9 7.84 0.98 -2.44
C CYS A 9 7.01 1.91 -1.54
N ILE A 10 6.63 1.35 -0.38
CA ILE A 10 6.37 2.11 0.85
C ILE A 10 7.72 2.68 1.29
N LEU A 11 7.99 3.91 0.87
CA LEU A 11 9.09 4.71 1.39
C LEU A 11 8.62 5.34 2.68
N CYS A 12 9.13 4.82 3.79
CA CYS A 12 9.13 5.60 5.00
C CYS A 12 10.15 6.71 4.86
N CYS A 13 9.66 7.92 4.67
CA CYS A 13 10.48 9.10 4.83
C CYS A 13 10.74 9.28 6.33
N SER A 14 11.75 8.60 6.87
CA SER A 14 12.39 9.06 8.09
C SER A 14 13.33 10.20 7.75
N SER A 15 12.89 11.43 7.99
CA SER A 15 13.79 12.56 7.90
C SER A 15 14.58 12.68 9.22
N LYS A 16 15.80 12.14 9.25
CA LYS A 16 16.93 12.86 9.84
C LYS A 16 17.70 13.72 8.82
N THR A 17 17.07 14.00 7.69
CA THR A 17 17.54 15.03 6.76
C THR A 17 16.35 15.90 6.37
N THR A 18 16.45 17.16 6.72
CA THR A 18 15.53 18.26 6.43
C THR A 18 15.03 18.20 4.98
N LEU A 19 13.79 17.74 4.79
CA LEU A 19 12.94 18.14 3.66
C LEU A 19 11.53 18.36 4.21
N ASN A 20 11.36 19.46 4.94
CA ASN A 20 10.04 20.05 5.21
C ASN A 20 9.37 20.58 3.91
N SER A 21 9.55 19.93 2.74
CA SER A 21 9.13 20.49 1.44
C SER A 21 8.97 19.56 0.21
N VAL A 22 9.13 18.22 0.23
CA VAL A 22 9.24 17.44 -1.05
C VAL A 22 8.33 16.21 -1.23
N PHE A 23 7.31 16.00 -0.39
CA PHE A 23 6.14 15.18 -0.81
C PHE A 23 4.86 15.99 -0.60
N ILE A 24 4.80 17.16 -1.22
CA ILE A 24 3.51 17.69 -1.67
C ILE A 24 3.13 16.78 -2.83
N THR A 25 1.99 16.09 -2.74
CA THR A 25 1.47 15.33 -3.88
C THR A 25 1.40 16.28 -5.07
N ASP A 26 2.29 16.13 -6.04
CA ASP A 26 2.15 16.85 -7.30
C ASP A 26 0.81 16.41 -7.91
N ASP A 27 -0.12 17.34 -8.08
CA ASP A 27 -1.49 17.04 -8.51
C ASP A 27 -1.52 16.31 -9.86
N TYR A 28 -0.46 16.46 -10.66
CA TYR A 28 -0.31 15.78 -11.95
C TYR A 28 0.05 14.30 -11.84
N SER A 29 0.75 13.87 -10.77
CA SER A 29 1.16 12.47 -10.57
C SER A 29 0.47 11.79 -9.39
N ARG A 30 -0.37 12.50 -8.64
CA ARG A 30 -1.13 11.97 -7.51
C ARG A 30 -2.02 10.81 -7.94
N VAL A 31 -1.99 9.72 -7.16
CA VAL A 31 -2.99 8.66 -7.30
C VAL A 31 -4.30 9.12 -6.69
N LYS A 32 -5.40 8.98 -7.43
CA LYS A 32 -6.74 9.36 -6.99
C LYS A 32 -7.58 8.11 -6.81
N LEU A 33 -8.16 7.95 -5.63
CA LEU A 33 -9.10 6.87 -5.34
C LEU A 33 -10.49 7.22 -5.86
N SER A 34 -11.30 6.20 -6.06
CA SER A 34 -12.72 6.36 -6.36
C SER A 34 -13.43 7.02 -5.17
N LEU A 35 -14.31 7.98 -5.45
CA LEU A 35 -15.10 8.65 -4.42
C LEU A 35 -16.08 7.67 -3.78
N LEU A 36 -16.11 7.65 -2.45
CA LEU A 36 -17.10 6.92 -1.66
C LEU A 36 -18.39 7.74 -1.56
N ASP A 37 -19.53 7.04 -1.62
CA ASP A 37 -20.85 7.65 -1.51
C ASP A 37 -21.00 8.42 -0.19
N GLY A 38 -21.40 9.69 -0.31
CA GLY A 38 -21.61 10.57 0.84
C GLY A 38 -20.33 11.06 1.54
N GLN A 39 -19.13 10.76 1.02
CA GLN A 39 -17.86 11.22 1.57
C GLN A 39 -17.07 12.09 0.57
N PRO A 40 -17.33 13.40 0.56
CA PRO A 40 -16.50 14.35 -0.19
C PRO A 40 -15.03 14.23 0.26
N HIS A 41 -14.10 14.27 -0.69
CA HIS A 41 -12.64 14.17 -0.45
C HIS A 41 -12.10 12.77 -0.08
N SER A 42 -12.91 11.72 -0.22
CA SER A 42 -12.44 10.33 -0.10
C SER A 42 -11.53 9.87 -1.25
N ASP A 43 -11.26 10.71 -2.24
CA ASP A 43 -10.33 10.43 -3.34
C ASP A 43 -8.86 10.59 -2.92
N TYR A 44 -8.59 11.22 -1.78
CA TYR A 44 -7.23 11.57 -1.38
C TYR A 44 -6.50 10.41 -0.70
N ILE A 45 -5.31 10.10 -1.21
CA ILE A 45 -4.29 9.31 -0.53
C ILE A 45 -2.93 9.94 -0.85
N ASN A 46 -2.00 9.92 0.13
CA ASN A 46 -0.64 10.41 -0.07
C ASN A 46 0.20 9.37 -0.83
N ALA A 47 -0.05 9.29 -2.14
CA ALA A 47 0.62 8.40 -3.07
C ALA A 47 0.76 9.07 -4.43
N ASN A 48 1.88 8.79 -5.12
CA ASN A 48 2.19 9.31 -6.43
C ASN A 48 2.65 8.19 -7.36
N PHE A 49 2.23 8.25 -8.62
CA PHE A 49 2.81 7.44 -9.67
C PHE A 49 4.27 7.83 -9.89
N VAL A 50 5.12 6.83 -10.07
CA VAL A 50 6.54 7.00 -10.38
C VAL A 50 6.81 6.31 -11.72
N PRO A 51 7.43 7.00 -12.69
CA PRO A 51 7.78 6.41 -13.96
C PRO A 51 8.86 5.34 -13.76
N GLY A 52 8.72 4.24 -14.49
CA GLY A 52 9.78 3.25 -14.63
C GLY A 52 10.30 3.22 -16.06
N TYR A 53 11.02 2.15 -16.40
CA TYR A 53 11.62 1.99 -17.72
C TYR A 53 10.57 1.74 -18.81
N ASN A 54 9.50 1.01 -18.50
CA ASN A 54 8.50 0.56 -19.47
C ASN A 54 7.26 1.47 -19.52
N SER A 55 6.94 2.16 -18.43
CA SER A 55 5.72 2.96 -18.31
C SER A 55 5.94 4.25 -17.49
N PRO A 56 5.30 5.38 -17.88
CA PRO A 56 5.31 6.60 -17.06
C PRO A 56 4.56 6.44 -15.73
N GLN A 57 3.76 5.39 -15.57
CA GLN A 57 3.05 5.03 -14.34
C GLN A 57 3.34 3.56 -14.01
N GLU A 58 4.60 3.23 -13.81
CA GLU A 58 5.03 1.84 -13.58
C GLU A 58 4.96 1.47 -12.09
N PHE A 59 5.29 2.42 -11.22
CA PHE A 59 5.30 2.26 -9.77
C PHE A 59 4.40 3.28 -9.10
N ILE A 60 4.10 3.05 -7.82
CA ILE A 60 3.46 4.04 -6.96
C ILE A 60 4.25 4.09 -5.66
N ALA A 61 4.76 5.27 -5.34
CA ALA A 61 5.35 5.56 -4.04
C ALA A 61 4.27 6.11 -3.11
N THR A 62 4.23 5.60 -1.88
CA THR A 62 3.25 6.01 -0.87
C THR A 62 3.89 6.06 0.52
N GLN A 63 3.30 6.86 1.40
CA GLN A 63 3.66 6.83 2.82
C GLN A 63 3.30 5.48 3.47
N GLY A 64 3.96 5.17 4.58
CA GLY A 64 3.53 4.09 5.46
C GLY A 64 2.07 4.28 5.89
N PRO A 65 1.22 3.23 5.81
CA PRO A 65 -0.15 3.33 6.29
C PRO A 65 -0.20 3.72 7.76
N LEU A 66 -1.04 4.70 8.06
CA LEU A 66 -1.37 5.11 9.42
C LEU A 66 -2.72 4.50 9.81
N LYS A 67 -3.02 4.44 11.11
CA LYS A 67 -4.28 3.86 11.61
C LYS A 67 -5.53 4.41 10.90
N LYS A 68 -5.52 5.71 10.58
CA LYS A 68 -6.62 6.40 9.89
C LYS A 68 -6.66 6.22 8.37
N THR A 69 -5.59 5.68 7.76
CA THR A 69 -5.46 5.53 6.29
C THR A 69 -5.30 4.06 5.87
N LEU A 70 -5.55 3.11 6.77
CA LEU A 70 -5.46 1.67 6.45
C LEU A 70 -6.45 1.29 5.35
N ASP A 71 -7.69 1.76 5.47
CA ASP A 71 -8.74 1.49 4.49
C ASP A 71 -8.41 2.09 3.12
N ASP A 72 -7.93 3.33 3.08
CA ASP A 72 -7.52 3.98 1.83
C ASP A 72 -6.32 3.27 1.19
N PHE A 73 -5.37 2.77 1.98
CA PHE A 73 -4.22 2.01 1.48
C PHE A 73 -4.66 0.71 0.81
N TRP A 74 -5.53 -0.07 1.44
CA TRP A 74 -6.02 -1.30 0.81
C TRP A 74 -6.90 -1.00 -0.41
N ARG A 75 -7.67 0.10 -0.37
CA ARG A 75 -8.45 0.56 -1.51
C ARG A 75 -7.55 0.93 -2.69
N LEU A 76 -6.42 1.62 -2.45
CA LEU A 76 -5.37 1.87 -3.44
C LEU A 76 -4.85 0.57 -4.06
N VAL A 77 -4.46 -0.40 -3.23
CA VAL A 77 -3.93 -1.70 -3.69
C VAL A 77 -4.93 -2.40 -4.60
N TRP A 78 -6.22 -2.37 -4.24
CA TRP A 78 -7.27 -3.02 -5.01
C TRP A 78 -7.58 -2.29 -6.32
N GLU A 79 -7.86 -0.97 -6.26
CA GLU A 79 -8.25 -0.16 -7.41
C GLU A 79 -7.15 -0.10 -8.47
N GLN A 80 -5.89 0.02 -8.05
CA GLN A 80 -4.74 0.09 -8.97
C GLN A 80 -4.25 -1.28 -9.45
N ASN A 81 -4.94 -2.36 -9.08
CA ASN A 81 -4.56 -3.74 -9.42
C ASN A 81 -3.08 -4.05 -9.07
N ILE A 82 -2.71 -3.73 -7.84
CA ILE A 82 -1.36 -4.00 -7.36
C ILE A 82 -1.20 -5.49 -7.06
N CYS A 83 -0.10 -6.06 -7.55
CA CYS A 83 0.21 -7.48 -7.38
C CYS A 83 1.42 -7.75 -6.47
N THR A 84 2.20 -6.71 -6.14
CA THR A 84 3.37 -6.81 -5.26
C THR A 84 3.49 -5.56 -4.43
N ILE A 85 3.65 -5.66 -3.11
CA ILE A 85 4.02 -4.57 -2.21
C ILE A 85 5.48 -4.76 -1.79
N VAL A 86 6.26 -3.69 -1.82
CA VAL A 86 7.61 -3.65 -1.24
C VAL A 86 7.60 -2.64 -0.08
N MET A 87 7.91 -3.11 1.12
CA MET A 87 7.98 -2.31 2.34
C MET A 87 9.42 -2.13 2.78
N LEU A 88 9.92 -0.89 2.71
CA LEU A 88 11.33 -0.58 2.93
C LEU A 88 11.65 -0.12 4.36
N THR A 89 10.66 -0.15 5.28
CA THR A 89 10.79 0.46 6.61
C THR A 89 10.46 -0.50 7.73
N VAL A 90 11.11 -0.27 8.87
CA VAL A 90 10.65 -0.76 10.16
C VAL A 90 9.50 0.12 10.68
N GLY A 91 8.52 -0.46 11.37
CA GLY A 91 7.28 0.23 11.78
C GLY A 91 7.46 1.38 12.79
N MET A 92 8.65 1.50 13.39
CA MET A 92 8.95 2.50 14.42
C MET A 92 10.39 2.98 14.32
N GLU A 93 10.62 4.29 14.46
CA GLU A 93 11.96 4.87 14.56
C GLU A 93 12.00 6.00 15.58
N ASN A 94 13.03 6.04 16.41
CA ASN A 94 13.23 7.08 17.43
C ASN A 94 12.00 7.31 18.33
N GLY A 95 11.26 6.25 18.64
CA GLY A 95 10.05 6.33 19.48
C GLY A 95 8.76 6.72 18.75
N ARG A 96 8.81 6.97 17.43
CA ARG A 96 7.65 7.35 16.61
C ARG A 96 7.20 6.20 15.74
N VAL A 97 5.90 5.91 15.74
CA VAL A 97 5.28 4.97 14.79
C VAL A 97 5.28 5.62 13.42
N LEU A 98 5.91 4.94 12.47
CA LEU A 98 6.05 5.40 11.09
C LEU A 98 5.15 4.63 10.13
N CYS A 99 4.78 3.41 10.49
CA CYS A 99 3.89 2.55 9.74
C CYS A 99 3.15 1.63 10.69
N GLU A 100 1.82 1.59 10.59
CA GLU A 100 1.02 0.56 11.25
C GLU A 100 1.21 -0.79 10.55
N TYR A 101 1.02 -1.87 11.29
CA TYR A 101 0.87 -3.20 10.68
C TYR A 101 -0.46 -3.22 9.92
N TYR A 102 -0.38 -3.14 8.59
CA TYR A 102 -1.57 -3.12 7.73
C TYR A 102 -1.98 -4.51 7.24
N TRP A 103 -1.28 -5.57 7.65
CA TRP A 103 -1.52 -6.95 7.25
C TRP A 103 -1.80 -7.84 8.48
N PRO A 104 -2.47 -8.99 8.32
CA PRO A 104 -2.70 -9.91 9.42
C PRO A 104 -1.38 -10.57 9.87
N THR A 105 -1.13 -10.58 11.18
CA THR A 105 0.11 -11.13 11.78
C THR A 105 -0.02 -12.59 12.20
N ASP A 106 -1.23 -13.14 12.21
CA ASP A 106 -1.56 -14.52 12.52
C ASP A 106 -2.43 -15.15 11.41
N ILE A 107 -2.90 -16.39 11.61
CA ILE A 107 -3.70 -17.15 10.63
C ILE A 107 -5.12 -16.53 10.45
N SER A 108 -5.42 -15.42 11.12
CA SER A 108 -6.67 -14.70 10.93
C SER A 108 -6.67 -13.88 9.64
N HIS A 109 -7.81 -13.25 9.37
CA HIS A 109 -7.95 -12.28 8.31
C HIS A 109 -8.24 -10.92 8.93
N VAL A 110 -7.74 -9.86 8.30
CA VAL A 110 -8.09 -8.49 8.65
C VAL A 110 -9.00 -7.92 7.57
N SER A 111 -10.04 -7.20 7.97
CA SER A 111 -10.86 -6.41 7.06
C SER A 111 -10.45 -4.96 7.12
N SER A 112 -10.24 -4.35 5.96
CA SER A 112 -10.04 -2.91 5.80
C SER A 112 -11.11 -2.41 4.82
N GLY A 113 -12.15 -1.76 5.34
CA GLY A 113 -13.38 -1.48 4.60
C GLY A 113 -13.97 -2.73 3.91
N GLU A 114 -14.11 -2.65 2.59
CA GLU A 114 -14.68 -3.69 1.72
C GLU A 114 -13.71 -4.82 1.37
N ILE A 115 -12.44 -4.70 1.75
CA ILE A 115 -11.38 -5.62 1.36
C ILE A 115 -11.00 -6.49 2.56
N SER A 116 -11.09 -7.80 2.38
CA SER A 116 -10.58 -8.79 3.34
C SER A 116 -9.21 -9.28 2.89
N ILE A 117 -8.25 -9.28 3.82
CA ILE A 117 -6.86 -9.68 3.59
C ILE A 117 -6.58 -10.94 4.40
N HIS A 118 -6.20 -12.01 3.72
CA HIS A 118 -5.87 -13.30 4.31
C HIS A 118 -4.39 -13.61 4.07
N LEU A 119 -3.64 -13.93 5.11
CA LEU A 119 -2.29 -14.47 4.98
C LEU A 119 -2.35 -15.91 4.47
N LEU A 120 -1.72 -16.18 3.34
CA LEU A 120 -1.64 -17.52 2.75
C LEU A 120 -0.32 -18.21 3.10
N ALA A 121 0.78 -17.47 3.02
CA ALA A 121 2.12 -17.97 3.29
C ALA A 121 3.00 -16.85 3.82
N GLN A 122 3.96 -17.21 4.68
CA GLN A 122 4.98 -16.31 5.19
C GLN A 122 6.30 -17.06 5.29
N ASN A 123 7.36 -16.49 4.70
CA ASN A 123 8.71 -17.04 4.76
C ASN A 123 9.66 -16.00 5.32
N PHE A 124 10.54 -16.44 6.21
CA PHE A 124 11.56 -15.60 6.82
C PHE A 124 12.91 -15.95 6.21
N ALA A 125 13.61 -14.94 5.72
CA ALA A 125 15.03 -14.98 5.41
C ALA A 125 15.78 -14.07 6.39
N ASP A 126 17.11 -14.09 6.35
CA ASP A 126 17.94 -13.32 7.28
C ASP A 126 17.76 -11.80 7.12
N GLU A 127 17.50 -11.34 5.89
CA GLU A 127 17.42 -9.90 5.55
C GLU A 127 16.02 -9.41 5.16
N TRP A 128 15.08 -10.31 4.88
CA TRP A 128 13.71 -9.95 4.48
C TRP A 128 12.69 -11.04 4.85
N THR A 129 11.43 -10.64 4.89
CA THR A 129 10.26 -11.51 5.05
C THR A 129 9.36 -11.39 3.82
N THR A 130 9.06 -12.52 3.20
CA THR A 130 8.04 -12.58 2.14
C THR A 130 6.71 -13.05 2.71
N ARG A 131 5.63 -12.47 2.20
CA ARG A 131 4.25 -12.86 2.50
C ARG A 131 3.45 -12.99 1.21
N GLU A 132 2.56 -13.96 1.17
CA GLU A 132 1.52 -14.06 0.16
C GLU A 132 0.18 -13.79 0.80
N PHE A 133 -0.59 -12.88 0.21
CA PHE A 133 -1.93 -12.55 0.66
C PHE A 133 -2.97 -12.93 -0.40
N LYS A 134 -4.15 -13.32 0.08
CA LYS A 134 -5.39 -13.30 -0.70
C LYS A 134 -6.20 -12.08 -0.32
N LEU A 135 -6.50 -11.26 -1.31
CA LEU A 135 -7.43 -10.13 -1.19
C LEU A 135 -8.80 -10.57 -1.71
N GLN A 136 -9.86 -10.27 -0.97
CA GLN A 136 -11.23 -10.56 -1.36
C GLN A 136 -12.09 -9.29 -1.18
N HIS A 137 -12.75 -8.85 -2.25
CA HIS A 137 -13.63 -7.68 -2.20
C HIS A 137 -15.07 -8.10 -1.96
N LYS A 138 -15.64 -7.71 -0.82
CA LYS A 138 -16.96 -8.17 -0.34
C LYS A 138 -18.09 -7.85 -1.33
N GLY A 139 -18.11 -6.64 -1.87
CA GLY A 139 -19.15 -6.21 -2.82
C GLY A 139 -19.02 -6.72 -4.26
N LEU A 140 -17.82 -7.18 -4.68
CA LEU A 140 -17.55 -7.57 -6.08
C LEU A 140 -17.45 -9.09 -6.26
N ASN A 141 -17.35 -9.84 -5.15
CA ASN A 141 -17.10 -11.27 -5.15
C ASN A 141 -15.87 -11.67 -6.02
N MET A 142 -14.87 -10.80 -6.05
CA MET A 142 -13.60 -11.01 -6.75
C MET A 142 -12.50 -11.27 -5.72
N GLU A 143 -11.54 -12.11 -6.10
CA GLU A 143 -10.34 -12.38 -5.32
C GLU A 143 -9.05 -12.16 -6.13
N ARG A 144 -7.98 -11.81 -5.44
CA ARG A 144 -6.66 -11.55 -6.01
C ARG A 144 -5.56 -12.07 -5.10
N ARG A 145 -4.41 -12.41 -5.69
CA ARG A 145 -3.18 -12.70 -4.95
C ARG A 145 -2.27 -11.49 -4.95
N LEU A 146 -1.61 -11.28 -3.82
CA LEU A 146 -0.68 -10.18 -3.61
C LEU A 146 0.58 -10.71 -2.93
N SER A 147 1.73 -10.43 -3.52
CA SER A 147 3.02 -10.67 -2.87
C SER A 147 3.43 -9.47 -2.04
N HIS A 148 4.07 -9.69 -0.90
CA HIS A 148 4.58 -8.63 -0.06
C HIS A 148 6.00 -8.96 0.40
N LEU A 149 6.91 -8.04 0.18
CA LEU A 149 8.31 -8.10 0.61
C LEU A 149 8.54 -7.00 1.64
N HIS A 150 9.02 -7.38 2.82
CA HIS A 150 9.44 -6.46 3.88
C HIS A 150 10.81 -6.87 4.39
#